data_AF-A0A7S4ESF4-F1
#
_entry.id   AF-A0A7S4ESF4-F1
#
_cell.length_a   1.000
_cell.length_b   1.000
_cell.length_c   1.000
_cell.angle_alpha   90.00
_cell.angle_beta   90.00
_cell.angle_gamma   90.00
#
_symmetry.space_group_name_H-M   'P 1'
#
loop_
_entity.id
_entity.type
_entity.pdbx_description
1 polymer ?
#
loop_
_entity_poly.entity_id
_entity_poly.type
_entity_poly.pdbx_seq_one_letter_code
_entity_poly.pdbx_strand_id
1 'polypeptide(L)'
;NINLTAEICDLLVNLQPELDQENADQVHQAVDTLAEIVQGNQSHKNAEQLLASKLPDALEELAYTSELEAGLLASATRNALLTSVATMLLALVEGSDASAEERLLRVLDLRRLASVVGKCFRRAHQSAAAEHQS
;
A
#
# COMPACT_ATOMS: atom_id res chain seq x y z
N ASN A 1 12.05 -11.45 -23.07
CA ASN A 1 10.95 -10.52 -22.78
C ASN A 1 10.91 -10.37 -21.28
N ILE A 2 11.27 -9.20 -20.76
CA ILE A 2 11.36 -8.91 -19.32
C ILE A 2 9.98 -8.42 -18.87
N ASN A 3 9.40 -9.00 -17.82
CA ASN A 3 8.13 -8.54 -17.25
C ASN A 3 8.42 -7.67 -16.03
N LEU A 4 8.64 -6.38 -16.27
CA LEU A 4 9.01 -5.41 -15.24
C LEU A 4 7.98 -5.33 -14.10
N THR A 5 6.69 -5.44 -14.41
CA THR A 5 5.60 -5.45 -13.42
C THR A 5 5.73 -6.62 -12.44
N ALA A 6 6.07 -7.81 -12.93
CA ALA A 6 6.27 -8.98 -12.09
C ALA A 6 7.54 -8.83 -11.23
N GLU A 7 8.63 -8.31 -11.80
CA GLU A 7 9.89 -8.14 -11.06
C GLU A 7 9.77 -7.13 -9.91
N ILE A 8 9.07 -6.01 -10.13
CA ILE A 8 8.84 -5.02 -9.06
C ILE A 8 7.88 -5.59 -8.00
N CYS A 9 6.88 -6.37 -8.40
CA CYS A 9 6.00 -7.07 -7.47
C CYS A 9 6.80 -8.07 -6.61
N ASP A 10 7.68 -8.86 -7.22
CA ASP A 10 8.52 -9.83 -6.50
C ASP A 10 9.50 -9.12 -5.56
N LEU A 11 10.09 -7.99 -5.99
CA LEU A 11 10.93 -7.16 -5.14
C LEU A 11 10.15 -6.70 -3.89
N LEU A 12 8.93 -6.17 -4.08
CA LEU A 12 8.10 -5.69 -2.98
C LEU A 12 7.71 -6.81 -2.02
N VAL A 13 7.31 -7.97 -2.55
CA VAL A 13 6.94 -9.15 -1.74
C VAL A 13 8.11 -9.66 -0.92
N ASN A 14 9.34 -9.53 -1.41
CA ASN A 14 10.54 -9.94 -0.68
C ASN A 14 11.02 -8.89 0.33
N LEU A 15 10.81 -7.59 0.07
CA LEU A 15 11.21 -6.52 1.00
C LEU A 15 10.20 -6.31 2.14
N GLN A 16 8.91 -6.51 1.89
CA GLN A 16 7.85 -6.27 2.86
C GLN A 16 8.09 -6.94 4.24
N PRO A 17 8.50 -8.22 4.34
CA PRO A 17 8.70 -8.88 5.63
C PRO A 17 9.84 -8.31 6.47
N GLU A 18 10.77 -7.59 5.86
CA GLU A 18 11.96 -7.02 6.50
C GLU A 18 11.90 -5.47 6.55
N LEU A 19 10.70 -4.88 6.43
CA LEU A 19 10.52 -3.43 6.38
C LEU A 19 11.21 -2.73 7.57
N ASP A 20 12.10 -1.79 7.28
CA ASP A 20 12.81 -0.97 8.24
C ASP A 20 13.13 0.43 7.66
N GLN A 21 13.90 1.24 8.40
CA GLN A 21 14.27 2.59 7.94
C GLN A 21 15.22 2.59 6.74
N GLU A 22 16.00 1.52 6.54
CA GLU A 22 16.99 1.44 5.47
C GLU A 22 16.35 1.07 4.13
N ASN A 23 15.28 0.28 4.16
CA ASN A 23 14.58 -0.17 2.96
C ASN A 23 13.21 0.50 2.70
N ALA A 24 12.68 1.30 3.64
CA ALA A 24 11.38 1.96 3.49
C ALA A 24 11.28 2.82 2.22
N ASP A 25 12.36 3.53 1.85
CA ASP A 25 12.38 4.35 0.64
C ASP A 25 12.29 3.49 -0.64
N GLN A 26 12.93 2.31 -0.64
CA GLN A 26 12.88 1.38 -1.76
C GLN A 26 11.49 0.75 -1.90
N VAL A 27 10.89 0.36 -0.77
CA VAL A 27 9.52 -0.15 -0.71
C VAL A 27 8.53 0.91 -1.22
N HIS A 28 8.67 2.15 -0.76
CA HIS A 28 7.85 3.28 -1.19
C HIS A 28 7.94 3.51 -2.71
N GLN A 29 9.16 3.57 -3.26
CA GLN A 29 9.37 3.73 -4.70
C GLN A 29 8.82 2.56 -5.52
N ALA A 30 8.93 1.33 -5.02
CA ALA A 30 8.39 0.16 -5.68
C ALA A 30 6.85 0.21 -5.75
N VAL A 31 6.18 0.61 -4.67
CA VAL A 31 4.72 0.78 -4.63
C VAL A 31 4.27 1.88 -5.60
N ASP A 32 4.93 3.04 -5.58
CA ASP A 32 4.59 4.16 -6.47
C ASP A 32 4.79 3.79 -7.94
N THR A 33 5.89 3.10 -8.26
CA THR A 33 6.16 2.64 -9.63
C THR A 33 5.09 1.68 -10.12
N LEU A 34 4.63 0.75 -9.27
CA LEU A 34 3.52 -0.15 -9.63
C LEU A 34 2.21 0.62 -9.84
N ALA A 35 1.95 1.65 -9.03
CA ALA A 35 0.76 2.48 -9.18
C ALA A 35 0.76 3.23 -10.51
N GLU A 36 1.89 3.83 -10.90
CA GLU A 36 2.04 4.49 -12.20
C GLU A 36 1.85 3.52 -13.38
N ILE A 37 2.40 2.30 -13.27
CA ILE A 37 2.25 1.24 -14.29
C ILE A 37 0.77 0.84 -14.46
N VAL A 38 0.02 0.77 -13.37
CA VAL A 38 -1.41 0.42 -13.36
C VAL A 38 -2.29 1.58 -13.82
N GLN A 39 -1.86 2.83 -13.65
CA GLN A 39 -2.63 4.00 -14.09
C GLN A 39 -2.38 4.39 -15.57
N GLY A 40 -1.33 3.90 -16.21
CA GLY A 40 -0.97 4.24 -17.60
C GLY A 40 -1.88 3.61 -18.70
N ASN A 41 -1.77 4.05 -19.96
CA ASN A 41 -2.69 3.69 -21.08
C ASN A 41 -2.83 2.19 -21.47
N GLN A 42 -2.07 1.25 -20.87
CA GLN A 42 -2.26 -0.22 -21.00
C GLN A 42 -2.61 -0.90 -19.65
N SER A 43 -3.02 -0.06 -18.69
CA SER A 43 -3.44 -0.26 -17.30
C SER A 43 -4.12 -1.58 -16.98
N HIS A 44 -5.13 -1.96 -17.77
CA HIS A 44 -6.06 -3.02 -17.37
C HIS A 44 -5.41 -4.40 -17.20
N LYS A 45 -4.56 -4.79 -18.15
CA LYS A 45 -3.86 -6.09 -18.07
C LYS A 45 -2.85 -6.14 -16.93
N ASN A 46 -2.20 -5.01 -16.63
CA ASN A 46 -1.27 -4.90 -15.52
C ASN A 46 -2.01 -5.01 -14.18
N ALA A 47 -3.15 -4.32 -14.07
CA ALA A 47 -4.02 -4.38 -12.89
C ALA A 47 -4.52 -5.82 -12.64
N GLU A 48 -5.03 -6.50 -13.67
CA GLU A 48 -5.48 -7.89 -13.57
C GLU A 48 -4.38 -8.86 -13.14
N GLN A 49 -3.17 -8.70 -13.71
CA GLN A 49 -2.02 -9.53 -13.36
C GLN A 49 -1.60 -9.31 -11.91
N LEU A 50 -1.55 -8.06 -11.45
CA LEU A 50 -1.18 -7.71 -10.09
C LEU A 50 -2.24 -8.11 -9.05
N LEU A 51 -3.52 -8.02 -9.40
CA LEU A 51 -4.61 -8.58 -8.59
C LEU A 51 -4.55 -10.10 -8.47
N ALA A 52 -3.89 -10.79 -9.41
CA ALA A 52 -3.68 -12.23 -9.37
C ALA A 52 -2.38 -12.63 -8.65
N SER A 53 -1.53 -11.67 -8.30
CA SER A 53 -0.27 -11.93 -7.62
C SER A 53 -0.43 -11.81 -6.10
N LYS A 54 0.68 -11.88 -5.37
CA LYS A 54 0.76 -11.63 -3.93
C LYS A 54 0.79 -10.14 -3.57
N LEU A 55 0.66 -9.25 -4.55
CA LEU A 55 0.70 -7.81 -4.30
C LEU A 55 -0.37 -7.37 -3.28
N PRO A 56 -1.65 -7.78 -3.37
CA PRO A 56 -2.66 -7.34 -2.42
C PRO A 56 -2.33 -7.73 -0.98
N ASP A 57 -1.86 -8.97 -0.76
CA ASP A 57 -1.40 -9.45 0.54
C ASP A 57 -0.23 -8.60 1.07
N ALA A 58 0.78 -8.34 0.21
CA ALA A 58 1.93 -7.53 0.58
C ALA A 58 1.55 -6.08 0.92
N LEU A 59 0.60 -5.48 0.19
CA LEU A 59 0.10 -4.14 0.48
C LEU A 59 -0.64 -4.07 1.82
N GLU A 60 -1.44 -5.08 2.15
CA GLU A 60 -2.09 -5.17 3.46
C GLU A 60 -1.06 -5.26 4.58
N GLU A 61 -0.08 -6.16 4.44
CA GLU A 61 0.98 -6.33 5.43
C GLU A 61 1.80 -5.05 5.58
N LEU A 62 2.16 -4.36 4.49
CA LEU A 62 2.83 -3.05 4.55
C LEU A 62 2.02 -2.02 5.33
N ALA A 63 0.71 -1.93 5.08
CA ALA A 63 -0.15 -0.99 5.80
C ALA A 63 -0.21 -1.31 7.30
N TYR A 64 -0.27 -2.59 7.64
CA TYR A 64 -0.34 -3.01 9.03
C TYR A 64 0.99 -2.83 9.77
N THR A 65 2.09 -3.34 9.22
CA THR A 65 3.42 -3.28 9.83
C THR A 65 3.85 -1.84 10.05
N SER A 66 3.69 -0.98 9.03
CA SER A 66 4.04 0.43 9.14
C SER A 66 3.24 1.20 10.21
N GLU A 67 1.98 0.87 10.42
CA GLU A 67 1.11 1.56 11.38
C GLU A 67 1.18 0.98 12.80
N LEU A 68 1.42 -0.32 12.95
CA LEU A 68 1.32 -1.01 14.24
C LEU A 68 2.64 -1.32 14.93
N GLU A 69 3.73 -1.40 14.18
CA GLU A 69 5.06 -1.55 14.77
C GLU A 69 5.58 -0.16 15.14
N ALA A 70 5.14 0.30 16.32
CA ALA A 70 5.49 1.61 16.84
C ALA A 70 7.02 1.76 16.93
N GLY A 71 7.56 2.77 16.23
CA GLY A 71 8.99 3.07 16.21
C GLY A 71 9.76 2.44 15.04
N LEU A 72 9.11 1.59 14.22
CA LEU A 72 9.74 1.02 13.03
C LEU A 72 10.12 2.11 12.02
N LEU A 73 9.15 2.98 11.71
CA LEU A 73 9.31 4.06 10.73
C LEU A 73 9.11 5.44 11.37
N ALA A 74 9.82 6.43 10.83
CA ALA A 74 9.58 7.82 11.18
C ALA A 74 8.16 8.22 10.74
N SER A 75 7.52 9.15 11.47
CA SER A 75 6.11 9.47 11.21
C SER A 75 5.84 9.93 9.77
N ALA A 76 6.77 10.70 9.18
CA ALA A 76 6.66 11.15 7.79
C ALA A 76 6.73 9.98 6.81
N THR A 77 7.75 9.12 6.95
CA THR A 77 7.96 7.92 6.12
C THR A 77 6.77 6.96 6.20
N ARG A 78 6.27 6.70 7.41
CA ARG A 78 5.07 5.88 7.61
C ARG A 78 3.87 6.46 6.88
N ASN A 79 3.59 7.75 7.04
CA ASN A 79 2.42 8.38 6.42
C ASN A 79 2.53 8.39 4.89
N ALA A 80 3.73 8.60 4.35
CA ALA A 80 4.00 8.50 2.92
C ALA A 80 3.72 7.08 2.41
N LEU A 81 4.30 6.07 3.05
CA LEU A 81 4.09 4.66 2.69
C LEU A 81 2.61 4.26 2.74
N LEU A 82 1.87 4.65 3.78
CA LEU A 82 0.44 4.40 3.88
C LEU A 82 -0.36 5.07 2.76
N THR A 83 0.07 6.27 2.33
CA THR A 83 -0.54 6.98 1.20
C THR A 83 -0.30 6.25 -0.11
N SER A 84 0.92 5.78 -0.35
CA SER A 84 1.26 5.00 -1.55
C SER A 84 0.52 3.67 -1.59
N VAL A 85 0.42 2.97 -0.46
CA VAL A 85 -0.37 1.73 -0.36
C VAL A 85 -1.83 2.00 -0.68
N ALA A 86 -2.43 3.05 -0.11
CA ALA A 86 -3.81 3.43 -0.41
C ALA A 86 -4.00 3.80 -1.90
N THR A 87 -3.03 4.51 -2.48
CA THR A 87 -3.04 4.92 -3.90
C THR A 87 -2.94 3.70 -4.81
N MET A 88 -2.10 2.73 -4.47
CA MET A 88 -1.95 1.50 -5.23
C MET A 88 -3.22 0.63 -5.15
N LEU A 89 -3.81 0.48 -3.96
CA LEU A 89 -5.09 -0.23 -3.80
C LEU A 89 -6.21 0.43 -4.61
N LEU A 90 -6.27 1.77 -4.61
CA LEU A 90 -7.23 2.51 -5.43
C LEU A 90 -6.97 2.28 -6.93
N ALA A 91 -5.71 2.35 -7.36
CA ALA A 91 -5.34 2.11 -8.76
C ALA A 91 -5.72 0.70 -9.23
N LEU A 92 -5.61 -0.32 -8.37
CA LEU A 92 -6.03 -1.69 -8.69
C LEU A 92 -7.55 -1.80 -8.88
N VAL A 93 -8.34 -1.06 -8.10
CA VAL A 93 -9.80 -1.01 -8.23
C VAL A 93 -10.20 -0.26 -9.50
N GLU A 94 -9.66 0.94 -9.71
CA GLU A 94 -9.99 1.81 -10.85
C GLU A 94 -9.48 1.25 -12.19
N GLY A 95 -8.32 0.59 -12.18
CA GLY A 95 -7.71 0.00 -13.36
C GLY A 95 -8.38 -1.30 -13.83
N SER A 96 -9.38 -1.80 -13.11
CA SER A 96 -9.96 -3.12 -13.33
C SER A 96 -11.47 -3.10 -13.49
N ASP A 97 -12.07 -4.24 -13.84
CA ASP A 97 -13.51 -4.40 -13.93
C ASP A 97 -14.13 -4.64 -12.54
N ALA A 98 -15.46 -4.76 -12.48
CA ALA A 98 -16.18 -5.03 -11.23
C ALA A 98 -15.72 -6.30 -10.49
N SER A 99 -15.00 -7.21 -11.17
CA SER A 99 -14.44 -8.41 -10.55
C SER A 99 -13.24 -8.13 -9.63
N ALA A 100 -12.55 -7.00 -9.81
CA ALA A 100 -11.40 -6.64 -8.99
C ALA A 100 -11.77 -6.29 -7.56
N GLU A 101 -12.86 -5.56 -7.36
CA GLU A 101 -13.40 -5.28 -6.03
C GLU A 101 -13.70 -6.59 -5.31
N GLU A 102 -14.40 -7.53 -5.95
CA GLU A 102 -14.67 -8.84 -5.36
C GLU A 102 -13.41 -9.61 -5.00
N ARG A 103 -12.36 -9.54 -5.83
CA ARG A 103 -11.10 -10.23 -5.58
C ARG A 103 -10.37 -9.61 -4.39
N LEU A 104 -10.29 -8.28 -4.31
CA LEU A 104 -9.70 -7.59 -3.16
C LEU A 104 -10.47 -7.89 -1.88
N LEU A 105 -11.81 -7.89 -1.92
CA LEU A 105 -12.65 -8.25 -0.76
C LEU A 105 -12.44 -9.69 -0.26
N ARG A 106 -11.97 -10.60 -1.13
CA ARG A 106 -11.67 -11.99 -0.76
C ARG A 106 -10.26 -12.18 -0.21
N VAL A 107 -9.33 -11.32 -0.58
CA VAL A 107 -7.91 -11.43 -0.21
C VAL A 107 -7.60 -10.58 1.02
N LEU A 108 -8.09 -9.34 1.06
CA LEU A 108 -7.75 -8.37 2.10
C LEU A 108 -8.55 -8.61 3.40
N ASP A 109 -7.87 -8.56 4.54
CA ASP A 109 -8.52 -8.41 5.85
C ASP A 109 -8.98 -6.95 6.06
N LEU A 110 -10.23 -6.71 5.67
CA LEU A 110 -10.88 -5.39 5.81
C LEU A 110 -10.95 -4.91 7.26
N ARG A 111 -10.99 -5.81 8.26
CA ARG A 111 -11.00 -5.40 9.68
C ARG A 111 -9.64 -4.86 10.07
N ARG A 112 -8.58 -5.48 9.58
CA ARG A 112 -7.20 -5.06 9.80
C ARG A 112 -6.94 -3.70 9.16
N LEU A 113 -7.36 -3.51 7.92
CA LEU A 113 -7.30 -2.22 7.23
C LEU A 113 -8.13 -1.15 7.95
N ALA A 114 -9.34 -1.47 8.39
CA ALA A 114 -10.17 -0.53 9.15
C ALA A 114 -9.52 -0.10 10.48
N SER A 115 -8.79 -1.02 11.14
CA SER A 115 -8.02 -0.71 12.34
C SER A 115 -6.89 0.28 12.05
N VAL A 116 -6.13 0.07 10.96
CA VAL A 116 -5.08 0.99 10.48
C VAL A 116 -5.67 2.39 10.22
N VAL A 117 -6.71 2.47 9.39
CA VAL A 117 -7.39 3.74 9.06
C VAL A 117 -7.91 4.44 10.32
N GLY A 118 -8.53 3.69 11.24
CA GLY A 118 -9.02 4.24 12.49
C GLY A 118 -7.92 4.81 13.39
N LYS A 119 -6.72 4.21 13.39
CA LYS A 119 -5.57 4.75 14.13
C LYS A 119 -5.03 6.02 13.48
N CYS A 120 -4.88 6.02 12.15
CA CYS A 120 -4.46 7.21 11.40
C CYS A 120 -5.42 8.39 11.67
N PHE A 121 -6.73 8.15 11.60
CA PHE A 121 -7.75 9.17 11.85
C PHE A 121 -7.67 9.73 13.27
N ARG A 122 -7.59 8.85 14.29
CA ARG A 122 -7.47 9.30 15.70
C ARG A 122 -6.21 10.13 15.92
N ARG A 123 -5.07 9.71 15.35
CA ARG A 123 -3.81 10.45 15.43
C ARG A 123 -3.93 11.84 14.80
N ALA A 124 -4.46 11.92 13.58
CA ALA A 124 -4.68 13.19 12.89
C ALA A 124 -5.59 14.14 13.70
N HIS A 125 -6.65 13.60 14.31
CA HIS A 125 -7.55 14.38 15.14
C HIS A 125 -6.90 14.89 16.43
N GLN A 126 -6.05 14.08 17.07
CA GLN A 126 -5.27 14.47 18.25
C GLN A 126 -4.22 15.54 17.92
N SER A 127 -3.53 15.42 16.79
CA SER A 127 -2.58 16.44 16.31
C SER A 127 -3.28 17.78 16.05
N ALA A 128 -4.42 17.78 15.36
CA ALA A 128 -5.19 19.00 15.11
C ALA A 128 -5.72 19.65 16.39
N ALA A 129 -6.12 18.85 17.39
CA ALA A 129 -6.57 19.37 18.68
C ALA A 129 -5.42 20.01 19.49
N ALA A 130 -4.19 19.52 19.36
CA ALA A 130 -3.02 20.07 20.03
C ALA A 130 -2.59 21.42 19.45
N GLU A 131 -2.69 21.61 18.13
CA GLU A 131 -2.36 22.85 17.43
C GLU A 131 -3.31 24.02 17.75
N HIS A 132 -4.54 23.73 18.18
CA HIS A 132 -5.51 24.75 18.59
C HIS A 132 -5.39 25.19 20.06
N GLN A 133 -4.50 24.55 20.83
CA GLN A 133 -4.26 24.88 22.25
C GLN A 133 -2.90 25.58 22.49
N SER A 134 -2.07 25.69 21.44
CA SER A 134 -0.78 26.40 21.42
C SER A 134 -0.89 27.76 20.76
#